data_AF-A0A7T2VXQ8-F1
#
_entry.id   AF-A0A7T2VXQ8-F1
#
_cell.length_a   1.000
_cell.length_b   1.000
_cell.length_c   1.000
_cell.angle_alpha   90.00
_cell.angle_beta   90.00
_cell.angle_gamma   90.00
#
_symmetry.space_group_name_H-M   'P 1'
#
loop_
_entity.id
_entity.type
_entity.pdbx_description
1 polymer ?
#
loop_
_entity_poly.entity_id
_entity_poly.type
_entity_poly.pdbx_seq_one_letter_code
_entity_poly.pdbx_strand_id
1 'polypeptide(L)'
;MKKYAYALVTVFLSIYAGYWLGIYKNNQYTMEYMNSLNNQYIAIRAANGIHGISNMKKHMTDESLLICDMKNEVLRLSEDWTNCKSDKACSIEVDGGFFLKIDGIISDFKNETCEAVQSEVLN
;
A
#
# COMPACT_ATOMS: atom_id res chain seq x y z
N MET A 1 -38.16 -33.74 -34.85
CA MET A 1 -36.77 -33.23 -34.98
C MET A 1 -36.58 -31.79 -34.49
N LYS A 2 -37.40 -30.79 -34.90
CA LYS A 2 -37.22 -29.38 -34.49
C LYS A 2 -37.22 -29.12 -32.96
N LYS A 3 -38.10 -29.77 -32.19
CA LYS A 3 -38.16 -29.61 -30.72
C LYS A 3 -36.87 -30.07 -30.01
N TYR A 4 -36.24 -31.13 -30.50
CA TYR A 4 -34.98 -31.64 -29.95
C TYR A 4 -33.80 -30.71 -30.27
N ALA A 5 -33.81 -30.07 -31.44
CA ALA A 5 -32.80 -29.06 -31.79
C ALA A 5 -32.83 -27.84 -30.86
N TYR A 6 -34.02 -27.34 -30.49
CA TYR A 6 -34.15 -26.24 -29.54
C TYR A 6 -33.63 -26.58 -28.14
N ALA A 7 -33.94 -27.78 -27.65
CA ALA A 7 -33.45 -28.26 -26.35
C ALA A 7 -31.92 -28.38 -26.33
N LEU A 8 -31.32 -28.88 -27.43
CA LEU A 8 -29.87 -28.99 -27.57
C LEU A 8 -29.19 -27.62 -27.58
N VAL A 9 -29.74 -26.64 -28.29
CA VAL A 9 -29.22 -25.27 -28.32
C VAL A 9 -29.29 -24.60 -26.94
N THR A 10 -30.37 -24.81 -26.19
CA THR A 10 -30.48 -24.25 -24.83
C THR A 10 -29.44 -24.84 -23.89
N VAL A 11 -29.20 -26.15 -23.94
CA VAL A 11 -28.14 -26.80 -23.16
C VAL A 11 -26.77 -26.24 -23.51
N PHE A 12 -26.45 -26.10 -24.80
CA PHE A 12 -25.17 -25.53 -25.22
C PHE A 12 -25.01 -24.06 -24.77
N LEU A 13 -26.06 -23.24 -24.85
CA LEU A 13 -26.02 -21.86 -24.37
C LEU A 13 -25.79 -21.79 -22.86
N SER A 14 -26.42 -22.66 -22.06
CA SER A 14 -26.20 -22.71 -20.62
C SER A 14 -24.77 -23.14 -20.25
N ILE A 15 -24.22 -24.14 -20.95
CA ILE A 15 -22.82 -24.58 -20.76
C ILE A 15 -21.86 -23.45 -21.15
N TYR A 16 -22.09 -22.80 -22.28
CA TYR A 16 -21.28 -21.68 -22.75
C TYR A 16 -21.35 -20.50 -21.76
N ALA A 17 -22.54 -20.11 -21.33
CA ALA A 17 -22.72 -19.05 -20.33
C ALA A 17 -22.02 -19.40 -19.00
N GLY A 18 -22.13 -20.63 -18.52
CA GLY A 18 -21.44 -21.10 -17.32
C GLY A 18 -19.92 -21.06 -17.45
N TYR A 19 -19.38 -21.46 -18.60
CA TYR A 19 -17.95 -21.38 -18.89
C TYR A 19 -17.43 -19.93 -18.87
N TRP A 20 -18.14 -19.00 -19.50
CA TRP A 20 -17.77 -17.57 -19.50
C TRP A 20 -17.89 -16.94 -18.10
N LEU A 21 -18.93 -17.28 -17.35
CA LEU A 21 -19.07 -16.83 -15.96
C LEU A 21 -17.94 -17.36 -15.07
N GLY A 22 -17.50 -18.61 -15.27
CA GLY A 22 -16.36 -19.19 -14.58
C GLY A 22 -15.06 -18.44 -14.86
N ILE A 23 -14.76 -18.16 -16.13
CA ILE A 23 -13.58 -17.37 -16.52
C ILE A 23 -13.65 -15.97 -15.92
N TYR A 24 -14.81 -15.30 -16.02
CA TYR A 24 -14.98 -13.95 -15.50
C TYR A 24 -14.68 -13.88 -14.00
N LYS A 25 -15.27 -14.79 -13.20
CA LYS A 25 -15.01 -14.85 -11.76
C LYS A 25 -13.55 -15.16 -11.43
N ASN A 26 -12.91 -16.05 -12.19
CA ASN A 26 -11.50 -16.37 -11.98
C ASN A 26 -10.60 -15.15 -12.26
N ASN A 27 -10.90 -14.38 -13.31
CA ASN A 27 -10.17 -13.16 -13.64
C ASN A 27 -10.37 -12.08 -12.56
N GLN A 28 -11.60 -11.92 -12.03
CA GLN A 28 -11.85 -11.02 -10.92
C GLN A 28 -11.04 -11.38 -9.68
N TYR A 29 -11.09 -12.66 -9.26
CA TYR A 29 -10.30 -13.14 -8.13
C TYR A 29 -8.80 -12.91 -8.33
N THR A 30 -8.29 -13.18 -9.54
CA THR A 30 -6.88 -12.97 -9.87
C THR A 30 -6.50 -11.50 -9.79
N MET A 31 -7.34 -10.57 -10.28
CA MET A 31 -7.08 -9.14 -10.18
C MET A 31 -7.11 -8.65 -8.73
N GLU A 32 -8.07 -9.10 -7.93
CA GLU A 32 -8.15 -8.77 -6.50
C GLU A 32 -6.92 -9.26 -5.74
N TYR A 33 -6.48 -10.49 -6.02
CA TYR A 33 -5.26 -11.05 -5.44
C TYR A 33 -4.01 -10.25 -5.82
N MET A 34 -3.85 -9.91 -7.10
CA MET A 34 -2.72 -9.10 -7.58
C MET A 34 -2.73 -7.69 -6.96
N ASN A 35 -3.89 -7.07 -6.80
CA ASN A 35 -4.02 -5.78 -6.13
C ASN A 35 -3.64 -5.88 -4.65
N SER A 36 -4.05 -6.95 -3.96
CA SER A 36 -3.66 -7.18 -2.57
C SER A 36 -2.14 -7.32 -2.43
N LEU A 37 -1.49 -8.12 -3.28
CA LEU A 37 -0.03 -8.24 -3.32
C LEU A 37 0.67 -6.91 -3.59
N ASN A 38 0.14 -6.11 -4.53
CA ASN A 38 0.69 -4.80 -4.84
C ASN A 38 0.59 -3.84 -3.65
N ASN A 39 -0.56 -3.82 -2.95
CA ASN A 39 -0.75 -3.00 -1.75
C ASN A 39 0.21 -3.41 -0.62
N GLN A 40 0.38 -4.71 -0.39
CA GLN A 40 1.36 -5.23 0.57
C GLN A 40 2.78 -4.79 0.22
N TYR A 41 3.17 -4.91 -1.05
CA TYR A 41 4.49 -4.50 -1.51
C TYR A 41 4.75 -2.99 -1.33
N ILE A 42 3.77 -2.15 -1.65
CA ILE A 42 3.83 -0.70 -1.42
C ILE A 42 4.02 -0.40 0.07
N ALA A 43 3.25 -1.08 0.95
CA ALA A 43 3.35 -0.89 2.39
C ALA A 43 4.72 -1.31 2.96
N ILE A 44 5.26 -2.45 2.52
CA ILE A 44 6.59 -2.92 2.93
C ILE A 44 7.67 -1.93 2.50
N ARG A 45 7.58 -1.42 1.27
CA ARG A 45 8.51 -0.40 0.76
C ARG A 45 8.42 0.88 1.59
N ALA A 46 7.21 1.34 1.91
CA ALA A 46 7.00 2.51 2.73
C ALA A 46 7.56 2.35 4.15
N ALA A 47 7.29 1.22 4.79
CA ALA A 47 7.84 0.88 6.10
C ALA A 47 9.38 0.85 6.10
N ASN A 48 10.00 0.22 5.10
CA ASN A 48 11.45 0.22 4.96
C ASN A 48 12.02 1.62 4.73
N GLY A 49 11.34 2.46 3.93
CA GLY A 49 11.71 3.85 3.72
C GLY A 49 11.66 4.66 5.02
N ILE A 50 10.57 4.56 5.77
CA ILE A 50 10.40 5.22 7.09
C ILE A 50 11.48 4.76 8.07
N HIS A 51 11.76 3.46 8.13
CA HIS A 51 12.81 2.92 8.98
C HIS A 51 14.20 3.44 8.57
N GLY A 52 14.49 3.47 7.27
CA GLY A 52 15.73 4.02 6.73
C GLY A 52 15.92 5.48 7.09
N ILE A 53 14.87 6.30 6.94
CA ILE A 53 14.88 7.72 7.31
C ILE A 53 15.12 7.91 8.81
N SER A 54 14.47 7.11 9.66
CA SER A 54 14.73 7.12 11.11
C SER A 54 16.18 6.78 11.44
N ASN A 55 16.76 5.79 10.77
CA ASN A 55 18.17 5.44 10.97
C ASN A 55 19.10 6.56 10.48
N MET A 56 18.84 7.18 9.33
CA MET A 56 19.61 8.33 8.85
C MET A 56 19.59 9.47 9.86
N LYS A 57 18.40 9.84 10.36
CA LYS A 57 18.23 10.87 11.39
C LYS A 57 19.08 10.59 12.65
N LYS A 58 19.12 9.35 13.13
CA LYS A 58 19.92 8.97 14.33
C LYS A 58 21.42 9.14 14.15
N HIS A 59 21.92 9.12 12.92
CA HIS A 59 23.35 9.21 12.61
C HIS A 59 23.74 10.58 12.05
N MET A 60 22.79 11.51 11.93
CA MET A 60 23.03 12.87 11.47
C MET A 60 23.23 13.81 12.65
N THR A 61 24.32 14.56 12.60
CA THR A 61 24.81 15.36 13.74
C THR A 61 24.26 16.79 13.79
N ASP A 62 23.88 17.42 12.67
CA ASP A 62 23.20 18.74 12.69
C ASP A 62 22.90 19.24 11.26
N GLU A 63 21.67 19.11 10.77
CA GLU A 63 21.12 19.95 9.68
C GLU A 63 19.59 20.01 9.80
N SER A 64 19.05 21.10 10.35
CA SER A 64 17.61 21.32 10.53
C SER A 64 16.81 21.29 9.22
N LEU A 65 17.42 21.72 8.10
CA LEU A 65 16.83 21.67 6.76
C LEU A 65 16.51 20.25 6.32
N LEU A 66 17.42 19.31 6.58
CA LEU A 66 17.28 17.92 6.16
C LEU A 66 16.24 17.17 6.99
N ILE A 67 16.06 17.54 8.27
CA ILE A 67 15.03 16.98 9.14
C ILE A 67 13.62 17.26 8.57
N CYS A 68 13.42 18.42 7.93
CA CYS A 68 12.12 18.77 7.35
C CYS A 68 11.81 17.99 6.08
N ASP A 69 12.80 17.79 5.21
CA ASP A 69 12.64 16.93 4.03
C ASP A 69 12.37 15.49 4.44
N MET A 70 13.09 15.00 5.46
CA MET A 70 12.84 13.68 6.07
C MET A 70 11.43 13.57 6.65
N LYS A 71 10.95 14.59 7.37
CA LYS A 71 9.58 14.62 7.91
C LYS A 71 8.52 14.56 6.80
N ASN A 72 8.68 15.36 5.76
CA ASN A 72 7.75 15.38 4.63
C ASN A 72 7.71 14.03 3.91
N GLU A 73 8.86 13.39 3.70
CA GLU A 73 8.93 12.08 3.08
C GLU A 73 8.33 10.99 3.98
N VAL A 74 8.57 11.03 5.31
CA VAL A 74 7.92 10.11 6.26
C VAL A 74 6.40 10.29 6.26
N LEU A 75 5.88 11.52 6.17
CA LEU A 75 4.44 11.77 6.07
C LEU A 75 3.87 11.20 4.78
N ARG A 76 4.53 11.41 3.64
CA ARG A 76 4.12 10.83 2.35
C ARG A 76 4.09 9.30 2.40
N LEU A 77 5.14 8.67 2.91
CA LEU A 77 5.21 7.22 3.07
C LEU A 77 4.20 6.69 4.10
N SER A 78 3.81 7.51 5.08
CA SER A 78 2.82 7.12 6.09
C SER A 78 1.42 6.91 5.50
N GLU A 79 1.09 7.58 4.39
CA GLU A 79 -0.18 7.37 3.68
C GLU A 79 -0.26 5.97 3.09
N ASP A 80 0.79 5.55 2.38
CA ASP A 80 0.94 4.20 1.82
C ASP A 80 0.86 3.11 2.91
N TRP A 81 1.48 3.37 4.07
CA TRP A 81 1.40 2.50 5.25
C TRP A 81 -0.02 2.43 5.85
N THR A 82 -0.70 3.57 6.00
CA THR A 82 -2.04 3.65 6.60
C THR A 82 -3.10 2.99 5.72
N ASN A 83 -2.96 3.10 4.40
CA ASN A 83 -3.84 2.46 3.43
C ASN A 83 -3.81 0.93 3.57
N CYS A 84 -2.62 0.34 3.70
CA CYS A 84 -2.51 -1.09 3.95
C CYS A 84 -3.01 -1.50 5.33
N LYS A 85 -2.76 -0.71 6.37
CA LYS A 85 -3.24 -1.02 7.74
C LYS A 85 -4.78 -1.05 7.82
N SER A 86 -5.45 -0.22 7.02
CA SER A 86 -6.91 -0.16 6.94
C SER A 86 -7.52 -1.33 6.16
N ASP A 87 -6.73 -2.00 5.34
CA ASP A 87 -7.10 -3.23 4.63
C ASP A 87 -6.73 -4.45 5.49
N LYS A 88 -7.74 -5.20 5.94
CA LYS A 88 -7.55 -6.39 6.78
C LYS A 88 -6.69 -7.48 6.12
N ALA A 89 -6.78 -7.64 4.80
CA ALA A 89 -6.00 -8.63 4.07
C ALA A 89 -4.53 -8.21 3.95
N CYS A 90 -4.30 -6.91 3.75
CA CYS A 90 -2.95 -6.36 3.74
C CYS A 90 -2.33 -6.40 5.14
N SER A 91 -3.03 -5.89 6.15
CA SER A 91 -2.50 -5.73 7.51
C SER A 91 -2.02 -7.04 8.14
N ILE A 92 -2.77 -8.14 8.01
CA ILE A 92 -2.39 -9.46 8.55
C ILE A 92 -1.04 -9.94 8.00
N GLU A 93 -0.78 -9.71 6.71
CA GLU A 93 0.45 -10.15 6.05
C GLU A 93 1.66 -9.28 6.42
N VAL A 94 1.43 -8.02 6.82
CA VAL A 94 2.51 -7.10 7.23
C VAL A 94 2.67 -6.95 8.75
N ASP A 95 1.83 -7.57 9.59
CA ASP A 95 1.81 -7.39 11.06
C ASP A 95 2.95 -8.10 11.82
N GLY A 96 4.10 -8.29 11.19
CA GLY A 96 5.31 -8.83 11.82
C GLY A 96 5.95 -7.83 12.80
N GLY A 97 6.69 -8.32 13.80
CA GLY A 97 7.30 -7.48 14.85
C GLY A 97 8.26 -6.38 14.38
N PHE A 98 8.76 -6.43 13.14
CA PHE A 98 9.51 -5.35 12.50
C PHE A 98 8.62 -4.12 12.21
N PHE A 99 7.38 -4.35 11.79
CA PHE A 99 6.47 -3.31 11.30
C PHE A 99 5.68 -2.62 12.42
N LEU A 100 5.54 -3.24 13.59
CA LEU A 100 4.95 -2.62 14.79
C LEU A 100 5.69 -1.34 15.23
N LYS A 101 6.96 -1.17 14.85
CA LYS A 101 7.78 0.00 15.21
C LYS A 101 7.54 1.19 14.28
N ILE A 102 6.91 1.00 13.12
CA ILE A 102 6.72 2.05 12.11
C ILE A 102 5.80 3.15 12.61
N ASP A 103 4.70 2.80 13.28
CA ASP A 103 3.76 3.77 13.84
C ASP A 103 4.42 4.70 14.86
N GLY A 104 5.33 4.15 15.69
CA GLY A 104 6.12 4.94 16.64
C GLY A 104 7.02 5.95 15.93
N ILE A 105 7.75 5.49 14.90
CA ILE A 105 8.62 6.37 14.09
C ILE A 105 7.80 7.48 13.42
N ILE A 106 6.64 7.15 12.82
CA ILE A 106 5.76 8.15 12.19
C ILE A 106 5.32 9.20 13.23
N SER A 107 4.96 8.77 14.44
CA SER A 107 4.56 9.67 15.52
C SER A 107 5.71 10.60 15.94
N ASP A 108 6.93 10.08 16.05
CA ASP A 108 8.11 10.86 16.40
C ASP A 108 8.35 11.99 15.37
N PHE A 109 8.29 11.66 14.07
CA PHE A 109 8.46 12.64 12.99
C PHE A 109 7.31 13.66 12.92
N LYS A 110 6.07 13.29 13.25
CA LYS A 110 4.94 14.23 13.29
C LYS A 110 5.16 15.34 14.32
N ASN A 111 5.71 15.00 15.47
CA ASN A 111 5.98 15.92 16.57
C ASN A 111 7.26 16.75 16.39
N GLU A 112 8.06 16.45 15.38
CA GLU A 112 9.30 17.18 15.11
C GLU A 112 9.01 18.64 14.69
N THR A 113 9.68 19.60 15.32
CA THR A 113 9.60 21.00 14.94
C THR A 113 10.53 21.28 13.76
N CYS A 114 9.94 21.72 12.67
CA CYS A 114 10.66 22.27 11.52
C CYS A 114 10.85 23.77 11.73
N GLU A 115 11.97 24.16 12.31
CA GLU A 115 12.39 25.55 12.20
C GLU A 115 12.83 25.74 10.76
N ALA A 116 11.95 26.36 9.94
CA ALA A 116 12.40 26.93 8.70
C ALA A 116 13.58 27.83 9.07
N VAL A 117 14.75 27.54 8.51
CA VAL A 117 15.84 28.51 8.48
C VAL A 117 15.24 29.69 7.74
N GLN A 118 14.67 30.64 8.48
CA GLN A 118 14.54 32.00 8.03
C GLN A 118 15.99 32.38 7.77
N SER A 119 16.40 32.23 6.52
CA SER A 119 17.46 33.03 5.96
C SER A 119 17.03 34.45 6.26
N GLU A 120 17.48 34.97 7.40
CA GLU A 120 17.88 36.34 7.50
C GLU A 120 18.77 36.57 6.29
N VAL A 121 18.14 37.06 5.22
CA VAL A 121 18.78 37.93 4.25
C VAL A 121 19.20 39.14 5.08
N LEU A 122 20.28 38.97 5.82
CA LEU A 122 20.91 39.98 6.64
C LEU A 122 21.89 40.68 5.70
N ASN A 123 21.43 41.85 5.25
CA ASN A 123 22.08 42.91 4.45
C ASN A 123 21.91 42.86 2.94
#